data_AF-A0A397VL07-F1
#
_entry.id   AF-A0A397VL07-F1
#
_cell.length_a   1.000
_cell.length_b   1.000
_cell.length_c   1.000
_cell.angle_alpha   90.00
_cell.angle_beta   90.00
_cell.angle_gamma   90.00
#
_symmetry.space_group_name_H-M   'P 1'
#
loop_
_entity.id
_entity.type
_entity.pdbx_description
1 polymer ?
#
loop_
_entity_poly.entity_id
_entity_poly.type
_entity_poly.pdbx_seq_one_letter_code
_entity_poly.pdbx_strand_id
1 'polypeptide(L)'
;MLSDRCGSLTQWNLNTLLLEKQYQLGWSSDCAVTFNKDSTLLAVINFLLGYYYIYIYLTENSLLLSQCIIKRHFEQRLKKLAFISSGESERILLFYYDIGIEIRDPYNLQHVVNGSNIYEELLKPLNDEALKKEFKTMFKDIIDEKIYYISDEYL
;
A
#
# COMPACT_ATOMS: atom_id res chain seq x y z
N MET A 1 16.39 -2.37 6.55
CA MET A 1 16.18 -3.44 5.55
C MET A 1 17.00 -3.11 4.32
N LEU A 2 17.45 -4.11 3.58
CA LEU A 2 18.27 -3.94 2.37
C LEU A 2 17.65 -4.75 1.23
N SER A 3 17.40 -4.11 0.10
CA SER A 3 17.05 -4.81 -1.15
C SER A 3 18.32 -5.21 -1.89
N ASP A 4 18.32 -6.41 -2.45
CA ASP A 4 19.37 -6.85 -3.37
C ASP A 4 18.88 -6.81 -4.82
N ARG A 5 19.83 -6.88 -5.76
CA ARG A 5 19.54 -6.90 -7.21
C ARG A 5 18.91 -8.20 -7.69
N CYS A 6 18.86 -9.22 -6.83
CA CYS A 6 18.21 -10.49 -7.09
C CYS A 6 16.74 -10.47 -6.67
N GLY A 7 16.23 -9.29 -6.27
CA GLY A 7 14.87 -9.06 -5.81
C GLY A 7 14.50 -9.83 -4.55
N SER A 8 15.45 -9.90 -3.63
CA SER A 8 15.16 -10.16 -2.22
C SER A 8 15.22 -8.87 -1.41
N LEU A 9 14.36 -8.78 -0.41
CA LEU A 9 14.43 -7.77 0.64
C LEU A 9 14.83 -8.46 1.94
N THR A 10 15.91 -8.00 2.56
CA THR A 10 16.46 -8.59 3.78
C THR A 10 16.23 -7.67 4.97
N GLN A 11 15.82 -8.27 6.09
CA GLN A 11 15.73 -7.62 7.39
C GLN A 11 16.87 -8.12 8.27
N TRP A 12 17.55 -7.18 8.92
CA TRP A 12 18.73 -7.42 9.73
C TRP A 12 18.48 -6.90 11.13
N ASN A 13 18.94 -7.67 12.13
CA ASN A 13 18.99 -7.22 13.49
C ASN A 13 20.16 -6.25 13.65
N LEU A 14 19.90 -5.00 14.03
CA LEU A 14 20.95 -3.99 14.13
C LEU A 14 21.87 -4.19 15.35
N ASN A 15 21.43 -4.93 16.37
CA ASN A 15 22.23 -5.19 17.56
C ASN A 15 23.20 -6.36 17.33
N THR A 16 22.76 -7.40 16.64
CA THR A 16 23.58 -8.61 16.39
C THR A 16 24.25 -8.62 15.03
N LEU A 17 23.81 -7.75 14.11
CA LEU A 17 24.19 -7.73 12.70
C LEU A 17 23.90 -9.05 11.97
N LEU A 18 22.95 -9.84 12.49
CA LEU A 18 22.52 -11.09 11.87
C LEU A 18 21.29 -10.87 11.01
N LEU A 19 21.18 -11.66 9.94
CA LEU A 19 19.99 -11.74 9.11
C LEU A 19 18.82 -12.32 9.92
N GLU A 20 17.71 -11.60 9.98
CA GLU A 20 16.48 -12.07 10.63
C GLU A 20 15.52 -12.70 9.63
N LYS A 21 15.26 -12.00 8.52
CA LYS A 21 14.20 -12.36 7.55
C LYS A 21 14.61 -12.02 6.13
N GLN A 22 14.07 -12.79 5.18
CA GLN A 22 14.22 -12.55 3.75
C GLN A 22 12.85 -12.66 3.08
N TYR A 23 12.47 -11.63 2.34
CA TYR A 23 11.22 -11.52 1.59
C TYR A 23 11.53 -11.60 0.09
N GLN A 24 10.83 -12.49 -0.63
CA GLN A 24 11.06 -12.74 -2.06
C GLN A 24 10.17 -11.82 -2.91
N LEU A 25 10.75 -10.84 -3.60
CA LEU A 25 10.07 -9.81 -4.39
C LEU A 25 10.07 -10.08 -5.91
N GLY A 26 10.83 -11.08 -6.39
CA GLY A 26 10.99 -11.35 -7.83
C GLY A 26 12.15 -10.56 -8.44
N TRP A 27 11.92 -9.72 -9.46
CA TRP A 27 12.93 -8.80 -10.00
C TRP A 27 12.66 -7.40 -9.45
N SER A 28 13.63 -6.79 -8.76
CA SER A 28 13.43 -5.47 -8.14
C SER A 28 14.55 -4.51 -8.49
N SER A 29 14.14 -3.33 -8.95
CA SER A 29 14.91 -2.09 -8.89
C SER A 29 14.10 -1.13 -8.01
N ASP A 30 14.70 -0.66 -6.92
CA ASP A 30 14.14 0.29 -5.95
C ASP A 30 12.73 -0.02 -5.42
N CYS A 31 12.64 -0.43 -4.16
CA CYS A 31 11.38 -0.71 -3.50
C CYS A 31 11.06 0.28 -2.39
N ALA A 32 9.79 0.67 -2.27
CA ALA A 32 9.25 1.34 -1.09
C ALA A 32 8.69 0.30 -0.13
N VAL A 33 8.92 0.47 1.17
CA VAL A 33 8.44 -0.48 2.19
C VAL A 33 7.79 0.25 3.35
N THR A 34 6.76 -0.35 3.95
CA THR A 34 6.16 0.11 5.19
C THR A 34 5.66 -1.07 6.01
N PHE A 35 5.80 -0.97 7.33
CA PHE A 35 5.11 -1.86 8.26
C PHE A 35 3.74 -1.29 8.61
N ASN A 36 2.81 -2.17 8.97
CA ASN A 36 1.60 -1.73 9.67
C ASN A 36 1.92 -1.35 11.12
N LYS A 37 0.93 -0.81 11.82
CA LYS A 37 1.11 -0.26 13.18
C LYS A 37 1.72 -1.27 14.16
N ASP A 38 1.24 -2.51 14.11
CA ASP A 38 1.64 -3.56 15.04
C ASP A 38 2.85 -4.37 14.52
N SER A 39 3.43 -3.97 13.38
CA SER A 39 4.53 -4.66 12.70
C SER A 39 4.25 -6.14 12.43
N THR A 40 2.98 -6.51 12.24
CA THR A 40 2.52 -7.85 11.85
C THR A 40 2.48 -8.04 10.34
N LEU A 41 2.30 -6.94 9.59
CA LEU A 41 2.33 -6.90 8.13
C LEU A 41 3.45 -5.99 7.61
N LEU A 42 4.00 -6.39 6.47
CA LEU A 42 4.94 -5.60 5.67
C LEU A 42 4.35 -5.43 4.27
N ALA A 43 4.17 -4.18 3.85
CA ALA A 43 3.88 -3.84 2.47
C ALA A 43 5.15 -3.43 1.75
N VAL A 44 5.36 -4.01 0.58
CA VAL A 44 6.45 -3.68 -0.33
C VAL A 44 5.87 -3.29 -1.68
N ILE A 45 6.29 -2.14 -2.20
CA ILE A 45 5.99 -1.73 -3.57
C ILE A 45 7.26 -1.72 -4.39
N ASN A 46 7.17 -2.33 -5.56
CA ASN A 46 8.21 -2.39 -6.58
C ASN A 46 7.64 -1.86 -7.90
N PHE A 47 8.42 -1.07 -8.62
CA PHE A 47 8.07 -0.63 -9.98
C PHE A 47 8.92 -1.39 -11.00
N LEU A 48 8.28 -2.22 -11.82
CA LEU A 48 8.94 -3.06 -12.82
C LEU A 48 8.18 -2.99 -14.14
N LEU A 49 8.90 -2.70 -15.23
CA LEU A 49 8.38 -2.71 -16.61
C LEU A 49 7.10 -1.86 -16.82
N GLY A 50 6.96 -0.76 -16.08
CA GLY A 50 5.76 0.10 -16.18
C GLY A 50 4.63 -0.29 -15.25
N TYR A 51 4.82 -1.24 -14.34
CA TYR A 51 3.79 -1.69 -13.41
C TYR A 51 4.25 -1.55 -11.97
N TYR A 52 3.34 -1.14 -11.09
CA TYR A 52 3.56 -1.27 -9.65
C TYR A 52 3.09 -2.63 -9.18
N TYR A 53 3.98 -3.35 -8.52
CA TYR A 53 3.68 -4.59 -7.82
C TYR A 53 3.63 -4.29 -6.34
N ILE A 54 2.51 -4.58 -5.71
CA ILE A 54 2.34 -4.50 -4.26
C ILE A 54 2.38 -5.91 -3.70
N TYR A 55 3.24 -6.14 -2.73
CA TYR A 55 3.39 -7.39 -2.02
C TYR A 55 3.09 -7.16 -0.54
N ILE A 56 2.25 -8.02 0.04
CA ILE A 56 1.93 -8.00 1.46
C ILE A 56 2.44 -9.27 2.11
N TYR A 57 3.32 -9.12 3.10
CA TYR A 57 3.90 -10.23 3.83
C TYR A 57 3.46 -10.24 5.28
N LEU A 58 3.28 -11.43 5.85
CA LEU A 58 3.34 -11.63 7.29
C LEU A 58 4.78 -11.41 7.74
N THR A 59 4.97 -10.54 8.73
CA THR A 59 6.31 -10.32 9.26
C THR A 59 6.78 -11.53 10.04
N GLU A 60 5.92 -12.23 10.79
CA GLU A 60 6.29 -13.36 11.66
C GLU A 60 7.19 -14.38 10.96
N ASN A 61 6.77 -14.86 9.79
CA ASN A 61 7.41 -15.94 9.04
C ASN A 61 7.82 -15.57 7.61
N SER A 62 7.71 -14.29 7.23
CA SER A 62 8.00 -13.79 5.88
C SER A 62 7.11 -14.37 4.77
N LEU A 63 5.95 -14.92 5.13
CA LEU A 63 5.01 -15.50 4.16
C LEU A 63 4.36 -14.39 3.32
N LEU A 64 4.37 -14.54 1.99
CA LEU A 64 3.59 -13.68 1.09
C LEU A 64 2.10 -14.02 1.26
N LEU A 65 1.33 -13.04 1.73
CA LEU A 65 -0.13 -13.15 1.88
C LEU A 65 -0.86 -12.80 0.58
N SER A 66 -0.48 -11.68 -0.02
CA SER A 66 -1.15 -11.16 -1.21
C SER A 66 -0.16 -10.46 -2.12
N GLN A 67 -0.51 -10.46 -3.40
CA GLN A 67 0.18 -9.69 -4.43
C GLN A 67 -0.88 -9.05 -5.32
N CYS A 68 -0.70 -7.78 -5.67
CA CYS A 68 -1.50 -7.12 -6.71
C CYS A 68 -0.63 -6.30 -7.67
N ILE A 69 -1.11 -6.17 -8.90
CA ILE A 69 -0.47 -5.40 -9.96
C ILE A 69 -1.33 -4.17 -10.22
N ILE A 70 -0.69 -3.00 -10.27
CA ILE A 70 -1.34 -1.77 -10.67
C ILE A 70 -0.75 -1.35 -12.01
N LYS A 71 -1.59 -1.39 -13.05
CA LYS A 71 -1.29 -0.87 -14.38
C LYS A 71 -1.30 0.65 -14.29
N ARG A 72 -0.12 1.27 -14.34
CA ARG A 72 0.06 2.73 -14.23
C ARG A 72 1.02 3.18 -15.33
N HIS A 73 0.85 4.39 -15.85
CA HIS A 73 1.81 4.93 -16.82
C HIS A 73 3.12 5.29 -16.12
N PHE A 74 4.24 5.26 -16.85
CA PHE A 74 5.61 5.49 -16.33
C PHE A 74 5.82 6.82 -15.58
N GLU A 75 4.95 7.79 -15.81
CA GLU A 75 5.06 9.14 -15.22
C GLU A 75 4.56 9.20 -13.77
N GLN A 76 3.88 8.15 -13.30
CA GLN A 76 3.10 8.19 -12.07
C GLN A 76 3.95 7.76 -10.88
N ARG A 77 4.79 8.64 -10.36
CA ARG A 77 5.71 8.32 -9.25
C ARG A 77 4.96 8.23 -7.91
N LEU A 78 5.13 7.10 -7.22
CA LEU A 78 4.66 6.92 -5.86
C LEU A 78 5.46 7.81 -4.91
N LYS A 79 4.77 8.70 -4.19
CA LYS A 79 5.35 9.59 -3.18
C LYS A 79 5.29 8.99 -1.78
N LYS A 80 4.17 8.31 -1.46
CA LYS A 80 3.96 7.75 -0.13
C LYS A 80 3.21 6.42 -0.20
N LEU A 81 3.69 5.49 0.60
CA LEU A 81 3.05 4.23 0.93
C LEU A 81 2.82 4.20 2.44
N ALA A 82 1.62 3.86 2.88
CA ALA A 82 1.33 3.68 4.30
C ALA A 82 0.20 2.67 4.51
N PHE A 83 0.24 1.94 5.63
CA PHE A 83 -0.98 1.35 6.16
C PHE A 83 -1.81 2.44 6.85
N ILE A 84 -3.12 2.37 6.67
CA ILE A 84 -4.11 3.18 7.34
C ILE A 84 -5.13 2.25 8.00
N SER A 85 -5.67 2.64 9.15
CA SER A 85 -6.51 1.79 10.02
C SER A 85 -5.74 0.62 10.67
N SER A 86 -6.44 -0.28 11.36
CA SER A 86 -5.83 -1.42 12.09
C SER A 86 -6.80 -2.59 12.23
N GLY A 87 -6.29 -3.82 12.27
CA GLY A 87 -7.10 -5.03 12.41
C GLY A 87 -7.87 -5.37 11.14
N GLU A 88 -9.15 -5.74 11.25
CA GLU A 88 -9.99 -6.13 10.10
C GLU A 88 -10.24 -4.97 9.11
N SER A 89 -10.08 -3.72 9.55
CA SER A 89 -10.24 -2.53 8.72
C SER A 89 -8.94 -2.01 8.13
N GLU A 90 -7.82 -2.74 8.27
CA GLU A 90 -6.52 -2.30 7.76
C GLU A 90 -6.56 -2.11 6.23
N ARG A 91 -6.03 -0.98 5.76
CA ARG A 91 -5.99 -0.58 4.35
C ARG A 91 -4.62 -0.07 3.97
N ILE A 92 -4.32 -0.05 2.68
CA ILE A 92 -3.10 0.52 2.11
C ILE A 92 -3.45 1.84 1.45
N LEU A 93 -2.74 2.90 1.81
CA LEU A 93 -2.77 4.20 1.17
C LEU A 93 -1.62 4.32 0.18
N LEU A 94 -1.93 4.65 -1.06
CA LEU A 94 -0.97 4.99 -2.11
C LEU A 94 -1.16 6.45 -2.47
N PHE A 95 -0.13 7.27 -2.30
CA PHE A 95 -0.15 8.68 -2.71
C PHE A 95 0.82 8.86 -3.87
N TYR A 96 0.32 9.36 -5.00
CA TYR A 96 1.11 9.66 -6.19
C TYR A 96 1.31 11.17 -6.33
N TYR A 97 2.39 11.60 -6.99
CA TYR A 97 2.67 13.03 -7.16
C TYR A 97 1.58 13.78 -7.94
N ASP A 98 1.05 13.19 -9.01
CA ASP A 98 0.34 13.95 -10.04
C ASP A 98 -1.15 13.57 -10.23
N ILE A 99 -1.65 12.56 -9.49
CA ILE A 99 -2.94 11.91 -9.82
C ILE A 99 -3.80 11.64 -8.58
N GLY A 100 -3.26 11.91 -7.39
CA GLY A 100 -4.00 11.74 -6.14
C GLY A 100 -3.71 10.41 -5.46
N ILE A 101 -4.76 9.85 -4.86
CA ILE A 101 -4.65 8.86 -3.78
C ILE A 101 -5.47 7.63 -4.10
N GLU A 102 -4.90 6.45 -3.90
CA GLU A 102 -5.63 5.18 -3.90
C GLU A 102 -5.65 4.56 -2.52
N ILE A 103 -6.75 3.89 -2.19
CA ILE A 103 -6.91 3.09 -0.97
C ILE A 103 -7.25 1.67 -1.38
N ARG A 104 -6.51 0.70 -0.86
CA ARG A 104 -6.63 -0.72 -1.23
C ARG A 104 -6.75 -1.62 0.00
N ASP A 105 -7.40 -2.76 -0.21
CA ASP A 105 -7.40 -3.86 0.75
C ASP A 105 -6.03 -4.59 0.67
N PRO A 106 -5.30 -4.75 1.78
CA PRO A 106 -4.01 -5.43 1.80
C PRO A 106 -4.10 -6.92 1.50
N TYR A 107 -5.24 -7.55 1.71
CA TYR A 107 -5.41 -8.97 1.46
C TYR A 107 -5.80 -9.27 0.01
N ASN A 108 -6.03 -8.23 -0.80
CA ASN A 108 -6.56 -8.32 -2.15
C ASN A 108 -7.80 -9.24 -2.23
N LEU A 109 -8.56 -9.29 -1.13
CA LEU A 109 -9.77 -10.06 -1.08
C LEU A 109 -10.75 -9.40 -2.05
N GLN A 110 -11.18 -10.14 -3.07
CA GLN A 110 -12.28 -9.73 -3.93
C GLN A 110 -13.56 -9.71 -3.08
N HIS A 111 -13.78 -8.64 -2.33
CA HIS A 111 -14.93 -8.55 -1.44
C HIS A 111 -15.74 -7.29 -1.71
N VAL A 112 -16.90 -7.53 -2.34
CA VAL A 112 -18.21 -7.07 -1.87
C VAL A 112 -18.10 -6.22 -0.60
N VAL A 113 -18.07 -4.90 -0.75
CA VAL A 113 -18.44 -3.99 0.34
C VAL A 113 -19.60 -3.17 -0.15
N ASN A 114 -20.79 -3.62 0.24
CA ASN A 114 -22.00 -2.80 0.25
C ASN A 114 -21.76 -1.62 1.21
N GLY A 115 -21.41 -0.46 0.65
CA GLY A 115 -21.89 0.84 1.12
C GLY A 115 -21.53 1.31 2.54
N SER A 116 -20.34 1.02 3.08
CA SER A 116 -19.83 1.81 4.22
C SER A 116 -18.96 2.96 3.71
N ASN A 117 -19.24 4.18 4.16
CA ASN A 117 -18.57 5.41 3.71
C ASN A 117 -17.17 5.51 4.36
N ILE A 118 -16.21 4.76 3.81
CA ILE A 118 -14.80 4.67 4.25
C ILE A 118 -14.18 6.06 4.49
N TYR A 119 -14.65 7.07 3.75
CA TYR A 119 -14.29 8.46 3.91
C TYR A 119 -14.45 9.00 5.34
N GLU A 120 -15.56 8.70 6.02
CA GLU A 120 -15.78 9.19 7.39
C GLU A 120 -14.79 8.55 8.36
N GLU A 121 -14.35 7.32 8.12
CA GLU A 121 -13.36 6.64 8.96
C GLU A 121 -11.96 7.23 8.80
N LEU A 122 -11.61 7.66 7.58
CA LEU A 122 -10.31 8.30 7.30
C LEU A 122 -10.19 9.71 7.87
N LEU A 123 -11.31 10.40 8.07
CA LEU A 123 -11.35 11.73 8.69
C LEU A 123 -11.33 11.69 10.22
N LYS A 124 -11.72 10.56 10.85
CA LYS A 124 -11.76 10.42 12.31
C LYS A 124 -10.43 10.73 13.03
N PRO A 125 -9.25 10.34 12.50
CA PRO A 125 -7.96 10.63 13.15
C PRO A 125 -7.48 12.07 12.98
N LEU A 126 -8.05 12.84 12.06
CA LEU A 126 -7.63 14.21 11.77
C LEU A 126 -8.33 15.18 12.74
N ASN A 127 -7.66 15.57 13.82
CA ASN A 127 -8.21 16.53 14.78
C ASN A 127 -8.20 17.99 14.29
N ASP A 128 -7.44 18.27 13.24
CA ASP A 128 -7.28 19.62 12.69
C ASP A 128 -8.31 19.86 11.57
N GLU A 129 -9.20 20.83 11.79
CA GLU A 129 -10.26 21.21 10.85
C GLU A 129 -9.72 21.85 9.56
N ALA A 130 -8.55 22.50 9.59
CA ALA A 130 -7.90 23.03 8.39
C ALA A 130 -7.37 21.87 7.52
N LEU A 131 -6.73 20.88 8.15
CA LEU A 131 -6.30 19.64 7.49
C LEU A 131 -7.48 18.84 6.95
N LYS A 132 -8.58 18.70 7.70
CA LYS A 132 -9.82 18.07 7.21
C LYS A 132 -10.40 18.81 6.02
N LYS A 133 -10.35 20.15 6.02
CA LYS A 133 -10.86 20.99 4.93
C LYS A 133 -9.96 20.88 3.69
N GLU A 134 -8.65 20.86 3.87
CA GLU A 134 -7.69 20.65 2.80
C GLU A 134 -7.83 19.25 2.21
N PHE A 135 -7.99 18.22 3.06
CA PHE A 135 -8.31 16.85 2.66
C PHE A 135 -9.66 16.79 1.92
N LYS A 136 -10.72 17.42 2.45
CA LYS A 136 -12.01 17.55 1.75
C LYS A 136 -11.89 18.16 0.36
N THR A 137 -11.00 19.14 0.20
CA THR A 137 -10.82 19.86 -1.07
C THR A 137 -9.96 19.06 -2.05
N MET A 138 -8.88 18.42 -1.57
CA MET A 138 -8.04 17.51 -2.37
C MET A 138 -8.80 16.27 -2.86
N PHE A 139 -9.80 15.83 -2.12
CA PHE A 139 -10.59 14.63 -2.43
C PHE A 139 -11.98 14.95 -2.95
N LYS A 140 -12.30 16.23 -3.22
CA LYS A 140 -13.63 16.60 -3.75
C LYS A 140 -13.89 15.95 -5.11
N ASP A 141 -12.86 15.89 -5.95
CA ASP A 141 -12.94 15.24 -7.26
C ASP A 141 -13.07 13.70 -7.12
N ILE A 142 -12.53 13.13 -6.03
CA ILE A 142 -12.65 11.71 -5.65
C ILE A 142 -14.05 11.37 -5.10
N ILE A 143 -14.79 12.36 -4.60
CA ILE A 143 -16.15 12.22 -4.06
C ILE A 143 -17.20 12.28 -5.19
N ASP A 144 -16.96 13.16 -6.18
CA ASP A 144 -17.88 13.35 -7.31
C ASP A 144 -17.66 12.30 -8.42
N GLU A 145 -16.42 11.87 -8.65
CA GLU A 145 -16.15 10.64 -9.39
C GLU A 145 -16.32 9.46 -8.44
N LYS A 146 -17.51 8.86 -8.43
CA LYS A 146 -17.75 7.53 -7.82
C LYS A 146 -16.51 6.66 -8.08
N ILE A 147 -15.72 6.36 -7.03
CA ILE A 147 -14.59 5.43 -7.15
C ILE A 147 -15.21 4.07 -7.42
N TYR A 148 -15.44 3.79 -8.69
CA TYR A 148 -15.75 2.48 -9.18
C TYR A 148 -14.47 1.67 -9.08
N TYR A 149 -14.54 0.66 -8.23
CA TYR A 149 -13.67 -0.51 -8.30
C TYR A 149 -13.50 -0.92 -9.78
N ILE A 150 -12.29 -0.79 -10.33
CA ILE A 150 -11.95 -1.53 -11.54
C ILE A 150 -11.58 -2.93 -11.06
N SER A 151 -12.56 -3.83 -11.14
CA SER A 151 -12.33 -5.26 -11.20
C SER A 151 -11.42 -5.52 -12.39
N ASP A 152 -10.29 -6.20 -12.20
CA ASP A 152 -9.60 -6.87 -13.29
C ASP A 152 -10.50 -8.03 -13.76
N GLU A 153 -11.53 -7.72 -14.54
CA GLU A 153 -12.02 -8.67 -15.53
C GLU A 153 -11.02 -8.61 -16.68
N TYR A 154 -10.22 -9.66 -16.86
CA TYR A 154 -9.82 -10.27 -18.14
C TYR A 154 -8.89 -11.46 -17.85
N LEU A 155 -9.50 -12.64 -17.71
CA LEU A 155 -8.95 -13.90 -18.22
C LEU A 155 -9.76 -14.26 -19.48
#